data_AF-A0A396PA55-F1
#
_entry.id   AF-A0A396PA55-F1
#
_cell.length_a   1.000
_cell.length_b   1.000
_cell.length_c   1.000
_cell.angle_alpha   90.00
_cell.angle_beta   90.00
_cell.angle_gamma   90.00
#
_symmetry.space_group_name_H-M   'P 1'
#
loop_
_entity.id
_entity.type
_entity.pdbx_description
1 polymer ?
#
loop_
_entity_poly.entity_id
_entity_poly.type
_entity_poly.pdbx_seq_one_letter_code
_entity_poly.pdbx_strand_id
1 'polypeptide(L)'
;MNKWYGKIGFCQTGEIEPGLWVEDQIIERKYFGDVSSTHWKRQNTSEKVNDDITLSNQISILADPYLKEHCSSIAYIEWMGEKWKVSDIEVQYPRLILSIGGVYK
;
A
#
# COMPACT_ATOMS: atom_id res chain seq x y z
N MET A 1 -14.89 10.76 -9.54
CA MET A 1 -13.65 10.03 -9.85
C MET A 1 -12.51 10.76 -9.18
N ASN A 2 -12.04 10.25 -8.05
CA ASN A 2 -11.00 10.89 -7.28
C ASN A 2 -9.66 10.34 -7.75
N LYS A 3 -8.99 11.09 -8.63
CA LYS A 3 -7.65 10.73 -9.12
C LYS A 3 -6.69 10.70 -7.93
N TRP A 4 -5.91 9.64 -7.83
CA TRP A 4 -4.87 9.47 -6.83
C TRP A 4 -3.50 9.51 -7.50
N TYR A 5 -2.57 10.19 -6.85
CA TYR A 5 -1.17 10.17 -7.19
C TYR A 5 -0.38 10.14 -5.90
N GLY A 6 0.49 9.14 -5.76
CA GLY A 6 1.28 8.97 -4.55
C GLY A 6 2.36 7.92 -4.73
N LYS A 7 3.12 7.73 -3.65
CA LYS A 7 4.20 6.75 -3.63
C LYS A 7 3.70 5.41 -3.11
N ILE A 8 4.27 4.34 -3.63
CA ILE A 8 4.12 2.98 -3.12
C ILE A 8 5.52 2.51 -2.72
N GLY A 9 5.64 2.05 -1.47
CA GLY A 9 6.85 1.44 -0.95
C GLY A 9 6.83 -0.07 -1.20
N PHE A 10 7.86 -0.59 -1.84
CA PHE A 10 8.10 -2.03 -1.98
C PHE A 10 9.19 -2.46 -1.02
N CYS A 11 8.92 -3.44 -0.17
CA CYS A 11 9.93 -4.12 0.60
C CYS A 11 10.65 -5.15 -0.31
N GLN A 12 11.87 -4.83 -0.72
CA GLN A 12 12.78 -5.78 -1.33
C GLN A 12 13.87 -6.16 -0.32
N THR A 13 14.03 -7.45 -0.10
CA THR A 13 15.20 -8.04 0.56
C THR A 13 16.22 -8.36 -0.51
N GLY A 14 17.38 -7.73 -0.48
CA GLY A 14 18.40 -7.89 -1.50
C GLY A 14 19.81 -7.55 -1.02
N GLU A 15 20.79 -8.09 -1.73
CA GLU A 15 22.21 -7.79 -1.52
C GLU A 15 22.55 -6.48 -2.25
N ILE A 16 22.88 -5.43 -1.50
CA ILE A 16 23.19 -4.09 -2.05
C ILE A 16 24.65 -4.03 -2.50
N GLU A 17 25.54 -4.73 -1.77
CA GLU A 17 26.96 -4.87 -2.03
C GLU A 17 27.37 -6.31 -1.71
N PRO A 18 28.42 -6.87 -2.35
CA PRO A 18 28.89 -8.22 -2.02
C PRO A 18 29.23 -8.32 -0.53
N GLY A 19 28.40 -9.05 0.22
CA GLY A 19 28.51 -9.22 1.67
C GLY A 19 27.61 -8.31 2.54
N LEU A 20 26.89 -7.34 1.95
CA LEU A 20 25.93 -6.48 2.66
C LEU A 20 24.50 -6.84 2.24
N TRP A 21 23.89 -7.73 3.02
CA TRP A 21 22.47 -8.05 2.93
C TRP A 21 21.70 -7.02 3.76
N VAL A 22 20.89 -6.21 3.10
CA VAL A 22 19.95 -5.34 3.80
C VAL A 22 18.60 -6.04 3.79
N GLU A 23 18.21 -6.50 4.97
CA GLU A 23 16.84 -6.86 5.26
C GLU A 23 16.03 -5.55 5.27
N ASP A 24 14.98 -5.49 4.45
CA ASP A 24 14.02 -4.37 4.36
C ASP A 24 14.47 -3.09 3.63
N GLN A 25 15.02 -3.19 2.41
CA GLN A 25 15.12 -2.00 1.55
C GLN A 25 13.73 -1.63 1.01
N ILE A 26 13.24 -0.45 1.41
CA ILE A 26 11.99 0.11 0.90
C ILE A 26 12.26 0.93 -0.36
N ILE A 27 11.85 0.41 -1.51
CA ILE A 27 11.91 1.12 -2.79
C ILE A 27 10.61 1.89 -2.98
N GLU A 28 10.66 3.22 -2.94
CA GLU A 28 9.50 4.06 -3.22
C GLU A 28 9.37 4.34 -4.72
N ARG A 29 8.21 4.04 -5.30
CA ARG A 29 7.87 4.45 -6.68
C ARG A 29 6.54 5.17 -6.74
N LYS A 30 6.45 6.16 -7.63
CA LYS A 30 5.25 6.97 -7.81
C LYS A 30 4.31 6.29 -8.80
N TYR A 31 3.07 6.13 -8.40
CA TYR A 31 2.02 5.56 -9.25
C TYR A 31 0.84 6.51 -9.36
N PHE A 32 0.08 6.30 -10.44
CA PHE A 32 -1.16 6.99 -10.69
C PHE A 32 -2.32 6.00 -10.63
N GLY A 33 -3.45 6.46 -10.13
CA GLY A 33 -4.64 5.65 -9.96
C GLY A 33 -5.89 6.45 -9.68
N ASP A 34 -6.92 5.74 -9.24
CA ASP A 34 -8.20 6.27 -8.83
C ASP A 34 -8.55 5.67 -7.46
N VAL A 35 -9.01 6.49 -6.52
CA VAL A 35 -9.57 5.99 -5.25
C VAL A 35 -10.97 5.48 -5.53
N SER A 36 -11.17 4.16 -5.41
CA SER A 36 -12.46 3.51 -5.73
C SER A 36 -13.46 3.58 -4.59
N SER A 37 -13.00 3.61 -3.33
CA SER A 37 -13.88 3.77 -2.16
C SER A 37 -13.19 4.57 -1.05
N THR A 38 -13.83 5.65 -0.61
CA THR A 38 -13.45 6.44 0.57
C THR A 38 -14.44 6.16 1.71
N HIS A 39 -14.64 4.90 2.05
CA HIS A 39 -15.52 4.55 3.15
C HIS A 39 -14.72 4.47 4.44
N TRP A 40 -14.86 5.48 5.30
CA TRP A 40 -14.29 5.46 6.64
C TRP A 40 -15.06 4.44 7.51
N LYS A 41 -14.62 3.17 7.50
CA LYS A 41 -15.08 2.20 8.51
C LYS A 41 -14.37 2.47 9.83
N ARG A 42 -15.05 3.12 10.77
CA ARG A 42 -14.66 3.09 12.19
C ARG A 42 -15.07 1.72 12.76
N GLN A 43 -14.11 0.83 13.00
CA GLN A 43 -14.39 -0.34 13.84
C GLN A 43 -14.45 0.13 15.29
N ASN A 44 -15.65 0.30 15.82
CA ASN A 44 -15.85 0.45 17.26
C ASN A 44 -15.70 -0.94 17.91
N THR A 45 -14.47 -1.40 18.12
CA THR A 45 -14.24 -2.62 18.92
C THR A 45 -14.26 -2.21 20.40
N SER A 46 -15.40 -2.45 21.05
CA SER A 46 -15.73 -2.05 22.43
C SER A 46 -14.83 -2.61 23.55
N GLU A 47 -13.64 -3.16 23.27
CA GLU A 47 -12.83 -3.85 24.29
C GLU A 47 -11.30 -3.68 24.16
N LYS A 48 -10.80 -2.83 23.25
CA LYS A 48 -9.37 -2.49 23.20
C LYS A 48 -9.18 -0.98 23.31
N VAL A 49 -8.37 -0.56 24.28
CA VAL A 49 -8.03 0.85 24.59
C VAL A 49 -7.34 1.58 23.43
N ASN A 50 -6.87 0.83 22.41
CA ASN A 50 -6.39 1.40 21.16
C ASN A 50 -7.46 1.23 20.08
N ASP A 51 -8.06 2.34 19.65
CA ASP A 51 -8.83 2.39 18.40
C ASP A 51 -7.87 2.05 17.24
N ASP A 52 -7.87 0.80 16.79
CA ASP A 52 -7.27 0.42 15.51
C ASP A 52 -8.13 1.04 14.40
N ILE A 53 -7.76 2.24 13.95
CA ILE A 53 -8.40 2.90 12.81
C ILE A 53 -8.06 2.09 11.56
N THR A 54 -8.86 1.07 11.27
CA THR A 54 -8.76 0.28 10.03
C THR A 54 -9.46 1.05 8.91
N LEU A 55 -8.70 1.86 8.18
CA LEU A 55 -9.22 2.54 7.00
C LEU A 55 -9.35 1.54 5.84
N SER A 56 -10.53 0.96 5.61
CA SER A 56 -10.77 0.08 4.46
C SER A 56 -10.97 0.87 3.15
N ASN A 57 -9.96 1.62 2.74
CA ASN A 57 -9.98 2.32 1.45
C ASN A 57 -9.42 1.40 0.36
N GLN A 58 -10.00 1.50 -0.82
CA GLN A 58 -9.51 0.80 -2.00
C GLN A 58 -8.96 1.83 -3.00
N ILE A 59 -7.74 1.58 -3.47
CA ILE A 59 -7.06 2.41 -4.45
C ILE A 59 -6.80 1.53 -5.68
N SER A 60 -7.40 1.91 -6.80
CA SER A 60 -7.14 1.28 -8.08
C SER A 60 -5.96 1.97 -8.75
N ILE A 61 -4.85 1.24 -8.91
CA ILE A 61 -3.64 1.75 -9.57
C ILE A 61 -3.42 1.06 -10.91
N LEU A 62 -2.76 1.75 -11.83
CA LEU A 62 -2.39 1.16 -13.11
C LEU A 62 -1.20 0.22 -12.95
N ALA A 63 -1.29 -0.98 -13.55
CA ALA A 63 -0.25 -1.99 -13.49
C ALA A 63 0.94 -1.64 -14.39
N ASP A 64 2.07 -1.25 -13.82
CA ASP A 64 3.35 -1.28 -14.52
C ASP A 64 3.97 -2.69 -14.46
N PRO A 65 4.85 -3.07 -15.42
CA PRO A 65 5.54 -4.36 -15.38
C PRO A 65 6.22 -4.64 -14.03
N TYR A 66 6.84 -3.61 -13.44
CA TYR A 66 7.47 -3.69 -12.12
C TYR A 66 6.47 -3.96 -10.99
N LEU A 67 5.32 -3.29 -11.01
CA LEU A 67 4.27 -3.46 -10.00
C LEU A 67 3.66 -4.86 -10.08
N LYS A 68 3.58 -5.43 -11.28
CA LYS A 68 3.11 -6.80 -11.52
C LYS A 68 4.07 -7.84 -10.95
N GLU A 69 5.37 -7.65 -11.13
CA GLU A 69 6.40 -8.57 -10.61
C GLU A 69 6.58 -8.46 -9.09
N HIS A 70 6.41 -7.25 -8.54
CA HIS A 70 6.62 -6.94 -7.13
C HIS A 70 5.33 -6.65 -6.37
N CYS A 71 4.18 -7.17 -6.82
CA CYS A 71 2.90 -6.92 -6.14
C CYS A 71 2.90 -7.49 -4.71
N SER A 72 3.51 -8.66 -4.49
CA SER A 72 3.67 -9.27 -3.17
C SER A 72 4.63 -8.50 -2.26
N SER A 73 5.53 -7.71 -2.83
CA SER A 73 6.52 -6.91 -2.10
C SER A 73 5.96 -5.56 -1.66
N ILE A 74 4.70 -5.21 -1.97
CA ILE A 74 4.12 -3.91 -1.57
C ILE A 74 3.95 -3.86 -0.05
N ALA A 75 4.58 -2.86 0.60
CA ALA A 75 4.52 -2.67 2.03
C ALA A 75 3.49 -1.59 2.43
N TYR A 76 3.57 -0.42 1.79
CA TYR A 76 2.68 0.70 2.08
C TYR A 76 2.40 1.57 0.85
N ILE A 77 1.37 2.40 0.98
CA ILE A 77 1.03 3.47 0.04
C ILE A 77 1.00 4.82 0.77
N GLU A 78 1.40 5.88 0.11
CA GLU A 78 1.29 7.23 0.61
C GLU A 78 -0.05 7.84 0.19
N TRP A 79 -0.92 8.13 1.16
CA TRP A 79 -2.22 8.72 0.92
C TRP A 79 -2.52 9.80 1.97
N MET A 80 -2.92 10.99 1.49
CA MET A 80 -3.21 12.16 2.34
C MET A 80 -2.04 12.58 3.26
N GLY A 81 -0.80 12.37 2.83
CA GLY A 81 0.40 12.73 3.61
C GLY A 81 0.82 11.70 4.66
N GLU A 82 0.10 10.57 4.76
CA GLU A 82 0.40 9.48 5.69
C GLU A 82 0.71 8.19 4.92
N LYS A 83 1.51 7.32 5.53
CA LYS A 83 1.82 5.99 5.00
C LYS A 83 0.79 5.00 5.52
N TRP A 84 0.12 4.32 4.61
CA TRP A 84 -0.92 3.33 4.91
C TRP A 84 -0.44 1.95 4.51
N LYS A 85 -0.55 1.00 5.43
CA LYS A 85 -0.20 -0.39 5.17
C LYS A 85 -1.19 -1.00 4.18
N VAL A 86 -0.68 -1.74 3.20
CA VAL A 86 -1.51 -2.50 2.28
C VAL A 86 -1.88 -3.82 2.96
N SER A 87 -3.19 -4.08 3.06
CA SER A 87 -3.73 -5.27 3.71
C SER A 87 -4.07 -6.36 2.70
N ASP A 88 -4.57 -5.98 1.52
CA ASP A 88 -5.00 -6.92 0.49
C ASP A 88 -4.77 -6.34 -0.91
N ILE A 89 -4.52 -7.22 -1.89
CA ILE A 89 -4.15 -6.87 -3.26
C ILE A 89 -4.98 -7.73 -4.21
N GLU A 90 -5.89 -7.09 -4.93
CA GLU A 90 -6.65 -7.73 -6.00
C GLU A 90 -6.05 -7.35 -7.37
N VAL A 91 -5.65 -8.35 -8.15
CA VAL A 91 -5.08 -8.15 -9.49
C VAL A 91 -6.21 -8.21 -10.52
N GLN A 92 -6.53 -7.07 -11.16
CA GLN A 92 -7.57 -6.95 -12.19
C GLN A 92 -7.00 -6.30 -13.47
N TYR A 93 -6.25 -7.06 -14.28
CA TYR A 93 -5.58 -6.50 -15.46
C TYR A 93 -6.50 -5.64 -16.34
N PRO A 94 -6.08 -4.41 -16.72
CA PRO A 94 -4.75 -3.80 -16.55
C PRO A 94 -4.54 -3.00 -15.23
N ARG A 95 -5.42 -3.13 -14.25
CA ARG A 95 -5.38 -2.40 -12.96
C ARG A 95 -5.10 -3.34 -11.78
N LEU A 96 -4.62 -2.79 -10.67
CA LEU A 96 -4.59 -3.48 -9.37
C LEU A 96 -5.45 -2.68 -8.40
N ILE A 97 -6.22 -3.37 -7.57
CA ILE A 97 -6.95 -2.76 -6.47
C ILE A 97 -6.21 -3.10 -5.20
N LEU A 98 -5.66 -2.07 -4.56
CA LEU A 98 -5.02 -2.19 -3.25
C LEU A 98 -6.03 -1.81 -2.18
N SER A 99 -6.30 -2.74 -1.27
CA SER A 99 -7.01 -2.45 -0.04
C SER A 99 -6.01 -2.03 1.02
N ILE A 100 -6.12 -0.79 1.46
CA ILE A 100 -5.27 -0.24 2.51
C ILE A 100 -5.98 -0.35 3.86
N GLY A 101 -5.24 -0.21 4.95
CA GLY A 101 -5.75 -0.49 6.30
C GLY A 101 -5.16 0.44 7.36
N GLY A 102 -4.35 -0.12 8.27
CA GLY A 102 -3.74 0.65 9.35
C GLY A 102 -2.63 1.58 8.86
N VAL A 103 -2.25 2.54 9.71
CA VAL A 103 -1.11 3.43 9.46
C VAL A 103 0.19 2.66 9.60
N TYR A 104 1.08 2.82 8.61
CA TYR A 104 2.43 2.27 8.63
C TYR A 104 3.33 3.23 9.43
N LYS A 105 3.71 2.84 10.65
CA LYS A 105 4.63 3.58 11.53
C LYS A 105 6.04 3.02 11.46
#